data_AF-A0A7C9E2P4-F1
#
_entry.id   AF-A0A7C9E2P4-F1
#
_cell.length_a   1.000
_cell.length_b   1.000
_cell.length_c   1.000
_cell.angle_alpha   90.00
_cell.angle_beta   90.00
_cell.angle_gamma   90.00
#
_symmetry.space_group_name_H-M   'P 1'
#
loop_
_entity.id
_entity.type
_entity.pdbx_description
1 polymer ?
#
loop_
_entity_poly.entity_id
_entity_poly.type
_entity_poly.pdbx_seq_one_letter_code
_entity_poly.pdbx_strand_id
1 'polypeptide(L)'
;MLGFPPSMAKGSLTPPCHGLLTLGVQEVAHKKVVLELQVDGKLTTSDDPPIVFGCLEQGFMQKTGSQPGNLLRFSINDGGLAFVGGKLEKADLVYQDKPNRARAFADSYSKVVFQYMARRAPLRIDDLLASVNSPIDQEDKPCDVEMSG
;
A
#
# COMPACT_ATOMS: atom_id res chain seq x y z
N MET A 1 -51.64 -54.67 -5.34
CA MET A 1 -52.03 -53.40 -4.72
C MET A 1 -52.40 -53.67 -3.29
N LEU A 2 -51.70 -53.06 -2.32
CA LEU A 2 -52.20 -52.62 -1.02
C LEU A 2 -51.00 -51.96 -0.32
N GLY A 3 -50.95 -50.63 -0.42
CA GLY A 3 -49.98 -49.80 0.30
C GLY A 3 -50.64 -49.19 1.52
N PHE A 4 -49.86 -49.07 2.60
CA PHE A 4 -50.11 -48.15 3.69
C PHE A 4 -48.77 -47.60 4.17
N PRO A 5 -48.62 -46.27 4.28
CA PRO A 5 -47.51 -45.63 4.97
C PRO A 5 -47.91 -45.22 6.41
N PRO A 6 -46.93 -45.14 7.33
CA PRO A 6 -46.96 -44.19 8.44
C PRO A 6 -45.82 -43.16 8.22
N SER A 7 -45.75 -41.97 8.80
CA SER A 7 -46.59 -41.22 9.72
C SER A 7 -46.08 -39.77 9.63
N MET A 8 -46.95 -38.83 10.00
CA MET A 8 -46.71 -37.40 10.05
C MET A 8 -45.53 -37.02 10.97
N ALA A 9 -44.77 -36.00 10.56
CA ALA A 9 -44.07 -35.11 11.47
C ALA A 9 -44.25 -33.66 10.99
N LYS A 10 -45.07 -32.91 11.74
CA LYS A 10 -45.12 -31.45 11.73
C LYS A 10 -43.83 -30.92 12.37
N GLY A 11 -43.25 -29.89 11.78
CA GLY A 11 -42.10 -29.18 12.35
C GLY A 11 -41.97 -27.79 11.72
N SER A 12 -42.79 -26.85 12.19
CA SER A 12 -42.51 -25.43 12.06
C SER A 12 -41.41 -25.06 13.05
N LEU A 13 -40.40 -24.30 12.62
CA LEU A 13 -39.89 -23.13 13.35
C LEU A 13 -38.85 -22.44 12.46
N THR A 14 -39.17 -21.24 11.98
CA THR A 14 -38.14 -20.23 11.69
C THR A 14 -37.63 -19.67 13.03
N PRO A 15 -36.37 -19.21 13.07
CA PRO A 15 -36.18 -17.77 13.24
C PRO A 15 -35.17 -17.19 12.23
N PRO A 16 -35.14 -15.86 12.08
CA PRO A 16 -34.29 -15.21 11.10
C PRO A 16 -32.83 -15.32 11.56
N CYS A 17 -31.97 -15.87 10.71
CA CYS A 17 -30.54 -15.62 10.87
C CYS A 17 -30.34 -14.13 10.59
N HIS A 18 -30.32 -13.35 11.68
CA HIS A 18 -29.71 -12.04 11.68
C HIS A 18 -28.35 -12.18 11.02
N GLY A 19 -28.20 -11.56 9.85
CA GLY A 19 -26.92 -11.33 9.21
C GLY A 19 -26.11 -10.45 10.13
N LEU A 20 -25.47 -11.06 11.12
CA LEU A 20 -24.33 -10.49 11.79
C LEU A 20 -23.26 -10.43 10.70
N LEU A 21 -23.14 -9.27 10.07
CA LEU A 21 -21.94 -8.89 9.37
C LEU A 21 -20.84 -8.95 10.43
N THR A 22 -20.21 -10.11 10.54
CA THR A 22 -18.88 -10.19 11.12
C THR A 22 -18.08 -9.20 10.29
N LEU A 23 -17.83 -8.02 10.87
CA LEU A 23 -16.65 -7.23 10.56
C LEU A 23 -15.49 -8.19 10.83
N GLY A 24 -15.22 -9.03 9.83
CA GLY A 24 -13.91 -9.60 9.64
C GLY A 24 -13.04 -8.37 9.66
N VAL A 25 -12.27 -8.24 10.73
CA VAL A 25 -11.09 -7.41 10.73
C VAL A 25 -10.36 -7.86 9.47
N GLN A 26 -10.52 -7.08 8.40
CA GLN A 26 -9.81 -7.25 7.15
C GLN A 26 -8.36 -7.19 7.58
N GLU A 27 -7.75 -8.37 7.66
CA GLU A 27 -6.35 -8.55 8.01
C GLU A 27 -5.57 -7.48 7.26
N VAL A 28 -4.98 -6.57 8.04
CA VAL A 28 -4.58 -5.23 7.60
C VAL A 28 -3.75 -5.37 6.34
N ALA A 29 -4.34 -4.91 5.23
CA ALA A 29 -3.82 -5.05 3.88
C ALA A 29 -2.30 -4.93 3.84
N HIS A 30 -1.61 -6.00 3.51
CA HIS A 30 -0.17 -6.01 3.25
C HIS A 30 0.18 -4.79 2.38
N LYS A 31 1.17 -3.98 2.79
CA LYS A 31 1.63 -2.80 2.03
C LYS A 31 1.98 -3.28 0.64
N LYS A 32 1.28 -2.78 -0.39
CA LYS A 32 1.50 -3.17 -1.78
C LYS A 32 1.91 -1.94 -2.57
N VAL A 33 2.95 -2.08 -3.38
CA VAL A 33 3.43 -1.07 -4.32
C VAL A 33 3.54 -1.69 -5.69
N VAL A 34 3.18 -0.92 -6.71
CA VAL A 34 3.34 -1.32 -8.11
C VAL A 34 4.48 -0.51 -8.70
N LEU A 35 5.47 -1.20 -9.26
CA LEU A 35 6.63 -0.60 -9.89
C LEU A 35 6.76 -1.10 -11.32
N GLU A 36 7.30 -0.26 -12.20
CA GLU A 36 7.61 -0.62 -13.58
C GLU A 36 9.01 -1.23 -13.66
N LEU A 37 9.13 -2.35 -14.37
CA LEU A 37 10.41 -2.96 -14.70
C LEU A 37 11.03 -2.26 -15.90
N GLN A 38 12.21 -1.66 -15.71
CA GLN A 38 12.99 -1.04 -16.77
C GLN A 38 13.87 -2.04 -17.53
N VAL A 39 14.43 -1.59 -18.65
CA VAL A 39 15.26 -2.40 -19.56
C VAL A 39 16.56 -2.89 -18.89
N ASP A 40 17.08 -2.10 -17.95
CA ASP A 40 18.28 -2.41 -17.15
C ASP A 40 17.98 -3.24 -15.90
N GLY A 41 16.73 -3.67 -15.72
CA GLY A 41 16.29 -4.43 -14.55
C GLY A 41 15.91 -3.55 -13.34
N LYS A 42 16.00 -2.22 -13.44
CA LYS A 42 15.54 -1.32 -12.36
C LYS A 42 14.03 -1.37 -12.18
N LEU A 43 13.59 -1.16 -10.95
CA LEU A 43 12.19 -0.99 -10.60
C LEU A 43 11.92 0.48 -10.32
N THR A 44 11.04 1.10 -11.11
CA THR A 44 10.78 2.54 -11.05
C THR A 44 9.32 2.87 -10.78
N THR A 45 9.11 4.08 -10.27
CA THR A 45 7.80 4.73 -10.19
C THR A 45 7.38 5.36 -11.51
N SER A 46 6.14 5.88 -11.58
CA SER A 46 5.62 6.64 -12.72
C SER A 46 5.91 8.15 -12.66
N ASP A 47 6.74 8.60 -11.72
CA ASP A 47 7.10 10.00 -11.58
C ASP A 47 7.91 10.50 -12.79
N ASP A 48 7.97 11.83 -12.98
CA ASP A 48 8.83 12.49 -13.95
C ASP A 48 9.79 13.46 -13.23
N PRO A 49 11.09 13.13 -13.09
CA PRO A 49 11.75 11.90 -13.56
C PRO A 49 11.42 10.66 -12.69
N PRO A 50 11.50 9.44 -13.24
CA PRO A 50 11.21 8.21 -12.50
C PRO A 50 12.16 7.98 -11.31
N ILE A 51 11.61 7.49 -10.19
CA ILE A 51 12.39 7.19 -8.98
C ILE A 51 12.63 5.68 -8.89
N VAL A 52 13.89 5.30 -8.69
CA VAL A 52 14.32 3.89 -8.61
C VAL A 52 14.19 3.39 -7.17
N PHE A 53 13.52 2.25 -6.99
CA PHE A 53 13.34 1.59 -5.70
C PHE A 53 14.27 0.38 -5.50
N GLY A 54 14.77 -0.19 -6.60
CA GLY A 54 15.67 -1.35 -6.57
C GLY A 54 15.96 -1.87 -7.97
N CYS A 55 16.62 -3.04 -8.04
CA CYS A 55 16.90 -3.77 -9.27
C CYS A 55 16.52 -5.24 -9.10
N LEU A 56 15.97 -5.85 -10.15
CA LEU A 56 15.74 -7.29 -10.20
C LEU A 56 16.94 -8.01 -10.84
N GLU A 57 17.25 -9.17 -10.28
CA GLU A 57 18.27 -10.06 -10.85
C GLU A 57 17.77 -10.67 -12.18
N GLN A 58 18.68 -10.83 -13.14
CA GLN A 58 18.38 -11.40 -14.45
C GLN A 58 17.78 -12.82 -14.37
N GLY A 59 18.28 -13.66 -13.46
CA GLY A 59 17.75 -15.00 -13.25
C GLY A 59 16.28 -15.00 -12.76
N PHE A 60 15.90 -13.99 -11.98
CA PHE A 60 14.52 -13.81 -11.52
C PHE A 60 13.60 -13.36 -12.65
N MET A 61 14.05 -12.43 -13.49
CA MET A 61 13.28 -11.96 -14.65
C MET A 61 12.98 -13.10 -15.64
N GLN A 62 13.97 -13.97 -15.89
CA GLN A 62 13.79 -15.14 -16.76
C GLN A 62 12.78 -16.14 -16.18
N LYS A 63 12.90 -16.47 -14.88
CA LYS A 63 11.96 -17.39 -14.21
C LYS A 63 10.52 -16.88 -14.18
N THR A 64 10.33 -15.57 -14.00
CA THR A 64 8.99 -14.95 -13.91
C THR A 64 8.42 -14.53 -15.27
N GLY A 65 9.19 -14.67 -16.35
CA GLY A 65 8.84 -14.17 -17.68
C GLY A 65 8.54 -12.67 -17.65
N SER A 66 9.30 -11.90 -16.87
CA SER A 66 9.09 -10.45 -16.73
C SER A 66 9.92 -9.72 -17.77
N GLN A 67 9.25 -8.87 -18.56
CA GLN A 67 9.86 -8.07 -19.61
C GLN A 67 9.88 -6.60 -19.17
N PRO A 68 10.80 -5.79 -19.73
CA PRO A 68 10.76 -4.34 -19.57
C PRO A 68 9.39 -3.76 -19.96
N GLY A 69 8.92 -2.77 -19.21
CA GLY A 69 7.58 -2.19 -19.31
C GLY A 69 6.50 -2.97 -18.55
N ASN A 70 6.83 -4.15 -17.99
CA ASN A 70 5.90 -4.84 -17.10
C ASN A 70 5.77 -4.10 -15.78
N LEU A 71 4.54 -3.94 -15.34
CA LEU A 71 4.25 -3.58 -13.98
C LEU A 71 4.34 -4.81 -13.10
N LEU A 72 4.96 -4.68 -11.94
CA LEU A 72 5.19 -5.74 -10.97
C LEU A 72 4.74 -5.26 -9.59
N ARG A 73 4.07 -6.13 -8.83
CA ARG A 73 3.60 -5.81 -7.50
C ARG A 73 4.56 -6.35 -6.46
N PHE A 74 4.88 -5.51 -5.49
CA PHE A 74 5.75 -5.84 -4.36
C PHE A 74 5.07 -5.49 -3.05
N SER A 75 5.51 -6.15 -1.97
CA SER A 75 5.30 -5.66 -0.61
C SER A 75 6.59 -5.11 -0.02
N ILE A 76 6.46 -4.10 0.84
CA ILE A 76 7.60 -3.55 1.59
C ILE A 76 7.73 -4.31 2.91
N ASN A 77 8.87 -4.97 3.09
CA ASN A 77 9.20 -5.75 4.28
C ASN A 77 9.60 -4.89 5.47
N ASP A 78 10.02 -5.54 6.55
CA ASP A 78 10.48 -4.88 7.78
C ASP A 78 11.73 -4.03 7.59
N GLY A 79 12.58 -4.36 6.61
CA GLY A 79 13.72 -3.52 6.22
C GLY A 79 13.33 -2.16 5.65
N GLY A 80 12.08 -2.02 5.18
CA GLY A 80 11.48 -0.72 4.93
C GLY A 80 12.02 0.04 3.72
N LEU A 81 12.00 1.37 3.85
CA LEU A 81 12.54 2.32 2.89
C LEU A 81 13.83 2.92 3.47
N ALA A 82 14.91 2.91 2.71
CA ALA A 82 16.20 3.48 3.08
C ALA A 82 16.41 4.84 2.40
N PHE A 83 16.65 5.86 3.21
CA PHE A 83 16.89 7.23 2.76
C PHE A 83 18.32 7.66 3.11
N VAL A 84 19.01 8.28 2.15
CA VAL A 84 20.34 8.87 2.34
C VAL A 84 20.27 10.34 1.89
N GLY A 85 20.58 11.27 2.78
CA GLY A 85 20.50 12.71 2.49
C GLY A 85 19.10 13.18 2.09
N GLY A 86 18.04 12.57 2.64
CA GLY A 86 16.64 12.89 2.31
C GLY A 86 16.13 12.29 0.99
N LYS A 87 16.97 11.58 0.25
CA LYS A 87 16.61 10.89 -1.00
C LYS A 87 16.45 9.39 -0.75
N LEU A 88 15.40 8.80 -1.31
CA LEU A 88 15.22 7.35 -1.30
C LEU A 88 16.32 6.69 -2.13
N GLU A 89 17.03 5.74 -1.53
CA GLU A 89 18.10 4.98 -2.18
C GLU A 89 17.66 3.55 -2.47
N LYS A 90 16.95 2.92 -1.53
CA LYS A 90 16.58 1.49 -1.64
C LYS A 90 15.30 1.20 -0.88
N ALA A 91 14.57 0.18 -1.34
CA ALA A 91 13.48 -0.43 -0.59
C ALA A 91 13.73 -1.94 -0.41
N ASP A 92 13.32 -2.47 0.75
CA ASP A 92 13.25 -3.90 1.00
C ASP A 92 11.95 -4.46 0.42
N LEU A 93 12.02 -4.94 -0.83
CA LEU A 93 10.88 -5.35 -1.64
C LEU A 93 10.77 -6.87 -1.72
N VAL A 94 9.56 -7.38 -1.53
CA VAL A 94 9.20 -8.79 -1.81
C VAL A 94 8.25 -8.84 -2.97
N TYR A 95 8.62 -9.56 -4.01
CA TYR A 95 7.77 -9.78 -5.17
C TYR A 95 6.51 -10.55 -4.78
N GLN A 96 5.36 -10.11 -5.29
CA GLN A 96 4.06 -10.73 -5.07
C GLN A 96 3.56 -11.35 -6.39
N ASP A 97 3.17 -10.49 -7.34
CA ASP A 97 2.51 -10.91 -8.57
C ASP A 97 2.53 -9.81 -9.64
N LYS A 98 2.02 -10.13 -10.83
CA LYS A 98 1.78 -9.15 -11.91
C LYS A 98 0.39 -8.53 -11.71
N PRO A 99 0.25 -7.20 -11.63
CA PRO A 99 -1.03 -6.53 -11.47
C PRO A 99 -1.88 -6.66 -12.74
N ASN A 100 -3.21 -6.59 -12.59
CA ASN A 100 -4.13 -6.62 -13.73
C ASN A 100 -3.91 -5.38 -14.61
N ARG A 101 -3.47 -5.62 -15.86
CA ARG A 101 -2.99 -4.61 -16.81
C ARG A 101 -4.02 -3.54 -17.16
N ALA A 102 -5.31 -3.82 -17.04
CA ALA A 102 -6.37 -2.90 -17.49
C ALA A 102 -6.40 -1.55 -16.75
N ARG A 103 -5.77 -1.43 -15.57
CA ARG A 103 -5.84 -0.21 -14.74
C ARG A 103 -4.57 0.09 -13.93
N ALA A 104 -3.47 -0.62 -14.17
CA ALA A 104 -2.27 -0.45 -13.38
C ALA A 104 -1.34 0.55 -14.07
N PHE A 105 -0.95 1.59 -13.34
CA PHE A 105 0.26 2.36 -13.57
C PHE A 105 1.20 2.09 -12.39
N ALA A 106 2.50 2.33 -12.56
CA ALA A 106 3.40 2.35 -11.41
C ALA A 106 2.93 3.42 -10.42
N ASP A 107 3.10 3.16 -9.12
CA ASP A 107 2.81 4.15 -8.09
C ASP A 107 3.77 5.33 -8.21
N SER A 108 3.33 6.51 -7.74
CA SER A 108 4.22 7.65 -7.55
C SER A 108 4.94 7.55 -6.20
N TYR A 109 6.13 8.13 -6.12
CA TYR A 109 6.97 8.11 -4.93
C TYR A 109 6.23 8.57 -3.67
N SER A 110 5.51 9.69 -3.77
CA SER A 110 4.77 10.26 -2.64
C SER A 110 3.69 9.29 -2.13
N LYS A 111 3.03 8.54 -3.02
CA LYS A 111 2.05 7.52 -2.61
C LYS A 111 2.72 6.38 -1.86
N VAL A 112 3.88 5.93 -2.31
CA VAL A 112 4.61 4.83 -1.67
C VAL A 112 5.07 5.25 -0.27
N VAL A 113 5.72 6.41 -0.15
CA VAL A 113 6.23 6.92 1.13
C VAL A 113 5.09 7.19 2.11
N PHE A 114 4.03 7.86 1.67
CA PHE A 114 2.88 8.15 2.53
C PHE A 114 2.24 6.87 3.07
N GLN A 115 1.97 5.90 2.19
CA GLN A 115 1.39 4.62 2.62
C GLN A 115 2.30 3.87 3.58
N TYR A 116 3.61 3.89 3.35
CA TYR A 116 4.58 3.26 4.23
C TYR A 116 4.56 3.91 5.63
N MET A 117 4.64 5.24 5.69
CA MET A 117 4.65 6.03 6.93
C MET A 117 3.35 5.90 7.71
N ALA A 118 2.20 6.09 7.06
CA ALA A 118 0.88 6.04 7.71
C ALA A 118 0.59 4.69 8.39
N ARG A 119 1.26 3.62 7.95
CA ARG A 119 1.10 2.26 8.49
C ARG A 119 2.18 1.85 9.49
N ARG A 120 3.23 2.65 9.70
CA ARG A 120 4.30 2.37 10.70
C ARG A 120 4.32 3.40 11.82
N ALA A 121 4.04 4.65 11.51
CA ALA A 121 3.92 5.74 12.45
C ALA A 121 2.63 6.52 12.11
N PRO A 122 1.45 5.97 12.46
CA PRO A 122 0.21 6.71 12.31
C PRO A 122 0.30 7.98 13.15
N LEU A 123 0.06 9.13 12.53
CA LEU A 123 -0.01 10.41 13.24
C LEU A 123 -1.16 10.36 14.24
N ARG A 124 -0.89 10.64 15.52
CA ARG A 124 -1.92 10.77 16.56
C ARG A 124 -2.34 12.22 16.71
N ILE A 125 -3.56 12.43 17.18
CA ILE A 125 -4.07 13.77 17.51
C ILE A 125 -3.17 14.42 18.57
N ASP A 126 -2.69 13.64 19.55
CA ASP A 126 -1.78 14.13 20.58
C ASP A 126 -0.45 14.65 20.00
N ASP A 127 0.08 14.03 18.94
CA ASP A 127 1.30 14.49 18.26
C ASP A 127 1.09 15.86 17.60
N LEU A 128 -0.12 16.11 17.08
CA LEU A 128 -0.51 17.40 16.52
C LEU A 128 -0.70 18.46 17.61
N LEU A 129 -1.32 18.09 18.73
CA LEU A 129 -1.49 19.00 19.87
C LEU A 129 -0.14 19.37 20.49
N ALA A 130 0.79 18.42 20.58
CA ALA A 130 2.14 18.67 21.06
C ALA A 130 2.93 19.61 20.14
N SER A 131 2.75 19.55 18.83
CA SER A 131 3.45 20.44 17.88
C SER A 131 2.90 21.88 17.94
N VAL A 132 1.58 22.06 18.05
CA VAL A 132 0.96 23.39 18.18
C VAL A 132 1.32 24.05 19.51
N ASN A 133 1.43 23.27 20.58
CA ASN A 133 1.81 23.77 21.90
C ASN A 133 3.33 23.83 22.11
N SER A 134 4.14 23.47 21.09
CA SER A 134 5.57 23.64 21.18
C SER A 134 5.90 25.14 21.16
N PRO A 135 6.69 25.65 22.11
CA PRO A 135 7.11 27.04 22.05
C PRO A 135 7.90 27.23 20.76
N ILE A 136 7.43 28.15 19.92
CA ILE A 136 8.24 28.66 18.81
C ILE A 136 9.40 29.37 19.49
N ASP A 137 10.59 28.75 19.51
CA ASP A 137 11.82 29.49 19.80
C ASP A 137 12.03 30.47 18.62
N GLN A 138 11.35 31.62 18.73
CA GLN A 138 11.54 32.78 17.88
C GLN A 138 12.91 33.39 18.23
N GLU A 139 13.93 33.08 17.43
CA GLU A 139 14.82 34.16 17.02
C GLU A 139 14.11 34.91 15.88
N ASP A 140 13.56 36.05 16.28
CA ASP A 140 12.91 37.07 15.46
C ASP A 140 13.72 37.42 14.20
N LYS A 141 13.10 37.23 13.03
CA LYS A 141 13.21 38.20 11.92
C LYS A 141 12.04 38.04 10.95
N PRO A 142 11.08 38.99 10.92
CA PRO A 142 10.10 39.06 9.85
C PRO A 142 10.82 39.49 8.55
N CYS A 143 10.91 38.60 7.58
CA CYS A 143 11.18 39.01 6.21
C CYS A 143 9.86 39.51 5.61
N ASP A 144 9.63 40.81 5.68
CA ASP A 144 8.61 41.48 4.85
C ASP A 144 8.94 41.18 3.38
N VAL A 145 8.17 40.28 2.76
CA VAL A 145 8.19 40.08 1.32
C VAL A 145 7.23 41.11 0.73
N GLU A 146 7.78 42.22 0.26
CA GLU A 146 7.06 43.21 -0.53
C GLU A 146 6.61 42.54 -1.85
N MET A 147 5.31 42.25 -1.97
CA MET A 147 4.71 41.89 -3.26
C MET A 147 4.36 43.17 -4.01
N SER A 148 5.28 43.64 -4.84
CA SER A 148 4.97 44.65 -5.84
C SER A 148 4.11 44.00 -6.93
N GLY A 149 2.87 44.46 -7.05
CA GLY A 149 1.97 44.16 -8.18
C GLY A 149 2.30 44.98 -9.43
#